data_AF-A0A410RT66-F1
#
_entry.id   AF-A0A410RT66-F1
#
_cell.length_a   1.000
_cell.length_b   1.000
_cell.length_c   1.000
_cell.angle_alpha   90.00
_cell.angle_beta   90.00
_cell.angle_gamma   90.00
#
_symmetry.space_group_name_H-M   'P 1'
#
loop_
_entity.id
_entity.type
_entity.pdbx_description
1 polymer ?
#
loop_
_entity_poly.entity_id
_entity_poly.type
_entity_poly.pdbx_seq_one_letter_code
_entity_poly.pdbx_strand_id
1 'polypeptide(L)'
;MLRTAEEVSIADADAALSTSAGALALVQEAERRIAEGSNRLTDALHRMWSFQRQGDFDSARQQMRDVLAVEVVPYYRELALEQLSGMSDEP
;
A
#
# COMPACT_ATOMS: atom_id res chain seq x y z
N MET A 1 -4.60 12.25 14.92
CA MET A 1 -5.35 11.01 14.67
C MET A 1 -6.25 11.08 13.45
N LEU A 2 -7.19 12.04 13.34
CA LEU A 2 -8.10 12.12 12.18
C LEU A 2 -7.38 12.17 10.83
N ARG A 3 -6.37 13.04 10.69
CA ARG A 3 -5.51 13.08 9.49
C ARG A 3 -4.86 11.72 9.19
N THR A 4 -4.26 11.08 10.19
CA THR A 4 -3.63 9.76 10.01
C THR A 4 -4.63 8.70 9.57
N ALA A 5 -5.84 8.71 10.15
CA ALA A 5 -6.90 7.80 9.77
C ALA A 5 -7.31 7.99 8.29
N GLU A 6 -7.43 9.24 7.83
CA GLU A 6 -7.67 9.56 6.42
C GLU A 6 -6.53 9.07 5.52
N GLU A 7 -5.28 9.37 5.88
CA GLU A 7 -4.08 8.96 5.13
C GLU A 7 -3.97 7.44 4.96
N VAL A 8 -4.50 6.65 5.90
CA VAL A 8 -4.54 5.19 5.83
C VAL A 8 -5.92 4.61 5.53
N SER A 9 -6.87 5.45 5.07
CA SER A 9 -8.21 5.06 4.64
C SER A 9 -9.06 4.35 5.70
N ILE A 10 -8.96 4.78 6.95
CA ILE A 10 -9.82 4.36 8.06
C ILE A 10 -11.01 5.33 8.15
N ALA A 11 -12.22 4.79 8.01
CA ALA A 11 -13.47 5.53 8.18
C ALA A 11 -13.86 5.65 9.66
N ASP A 12 -14.86 6.49 9.97
CA ASP A 12 -15.49 6.63 11.30
C ASP A 12 -14.53 6.94 12.46
N ALA A 13 -13.39 7.56 12.16
CA ALA A 13 -12.36 7.88 13.14
C ALA A 13 -12.86 8.82 14.25
N ASP A 14 -13.73 9.78 13.94
CA ASP A 14 -14.35 10.67 14.94
C ASP A 14 -15.17 9.88 15.97
N ALA A 15 -15.94 8.89 15.53
CA ALA A 15 -16.72 8.04 16.41
C ALA A 15 -15.82 7.17 17.30
N ALA A 16 -14.75 6.60 16.74
CA ALA A 16 -13.77 5.81 17.49
C ALA A 16 -13.08 6.63 18.58
N LEU A 17 -12.78 7.91 18.34
CA LEU A 17 -12.14 8.80 19.30
C LEU A 17 -13.03 9.20 20.49
N SER A 18 -14.32 8.89 20.46
CA SER A 18 -15.25 9.18 21.57
C SER A 18 -14.99 8.35 22.84
N THR A 19 -14.18 7.30 22.75
CA THR A 19 -13.83 6.44 23.90
C THR A 19 -12.34 6.11 23.89
N SER A 20 -11.75 5.84 25.06
CA SER A 20 -10.35 5.42 25.15
C SER A 20 -10.09 4.08 24.44
N ALA A 21 -11.04 3.15 24.51
CA ALA A 21 -10.93 1.86 23.82
C ALA A 21 -11.00 2.01 22.29
N GLY A 22 -11.90 2.84 21.78
CA GLY A 22 -11.99 3.14 20.35
C GLY A 22 -10.77 3.91 19.84
N ALA A 23 -10.23 4.86 20.62
CA ALA A 23 -8.99 5.56 20.29
C ALA A 23 -7.79 4.59 20.21
N LEU A 24 -7.69 3.63 21.12
CA LEU A 24 -6.65 2.59 21.06
C LEU A 24 -6.80 1.70 19.82
N ALA A 25 -8.02 1.24 19.54
CA ALA A 25 -8.30 0.43 18.34
C ALA A 25 -7.96 1.20 17.05
N LEU A 26 -8.22 2.51 17.01
CA LEU A 26 -7.88 3.36 15.87
C LEU A 26 -6.37 3.44 15.64
N VAL A 27 -5.57 3.58 16.71
CA VAL A 27 -4.10 3.59 16.61
C VAL A 27 -3.59 2.24 16.10
N GLN A 28 -4.09 1.13 16.66
CA GLN A 28 -3.69 -0.21 16.25
C GLN A 28 -4.03 -0.50 14.79
N GLU A 29 -5.22 -0.11 14.33
CA GLU A 29 -5.61 -0.28 12.93
C GLU A 29 -4.75 0.58 12.00
N ALA A 30 -4.40 1.82 12.41
CA ALA A 30 -3.50 2.67 11.63
C ALA A 30 -2.10 2.05 11.52
N GLU A 31 -1.53 1.59 12.64
CA GLU A 31 -0.25 0.88 12.65
C GLU A 31 -0.28 -0.37 11.76
N ARG A 32 -1.35 -1.17 11.86
CA ARG A 32 -1.53 -2.37 11.04
C ARG A 32 -1.52 -2.04 9.55
N ARG A 33 -2.27 -1.03 9.11
CA ARG A 33 -2.33 -0.64 7.69
C ARG A 33 -0.99 -0.12 7.16
N ILE A 34 -0.27 0.66 7.96
CA ILE A 34 1.08 1.14 7.61
C ILE A 34 2.02 -0.07 7.46
N ALA A 35 2.05 -0.96 8.45
CA ALA A 35 2.94 -2.11 8.43
C ALA A 35 2.62 -3.06 7.27
N GLU A 36 1.36 -3.42 7.07
CA GLU A 36 0.95 -4.32 6.00
C GLU A 36 1.18 -3.72 4.61
N GLY A 37 0.84 -2.45 4.40
CA GLY A 37 1.02 -1.80 3.11
C GLY A 37 2.49 -1.61 2.76
N SER A 38 3.31 -1.18 3.73
CA SER A 38 4.77 -1.09 3.55
C SER A 38 5.38 -2.45 3.21
N ASN A 39 5.06 -3.50 3.97
CA ASN A 39 5.63 -4.83 3.74
C ASN A 39 5.21 -5.38 2.37
N ARG A 40 3.92 -5.25 2.01
CA ARG A 40 3.41 -5.72 0.72
C ARG A 40 4.09 -5.02 -0.44
N LEU A 41 4.24 -3.70 -0.38
CA LEU A 41 4.90 -2.94 -1.43
C LEU A 41 6.38 -3.31 -1.53
N THR A 42 7.12 -3.34 -0.43
CA THR A 42 8.54 -3.71 -0.41
C THR A 42 8.77 -5.11 -1.00
N ASP A 43 7.97 -6.10 -0.61
CA ASP A 43 8.06 -7.46 -1.14
C ASP A 43 7.78 -7.53 -2.64
N ALA A 44 6.79 -6.79 -3.11
CA ALA A 44 6.44 -6.72 -4.53
C ALA A 44 7.56 -6.03 -5.34
N LEU A 45 8.16 -4.96 -4.82
CA LEU A 45 9.28 -4.26 -5.47
C LEU A 45 10.51 -5.15 -5.60
N HIS A 46 10.86 -5.89 -4.54
CA HIS A 46 11.96 -6.84 -4.59
C HIS A 46 11.77 -7.89 -5.69
N ARG A 47 10.56 -8.44 -5.80
CA ARG A 47 10.22 -9.41 -6.86
C ARG A 47 10.22 -8.76 -8.24
N MET A 48 9.62 -7.59 -8.38
CA MET A 48 9.57 -6.81 -9.61
C MET A 48 10.98 -6.55 -10.16
N TRP A 49 11.90 -6.02 -9.34
CA TRP A 49 13.28 -5.80 -9.77
C TRP A 49 14.01 -7.10 -10.12
N SER A 50 13.67 -8.21 -9.47
CA SER A 50 14.22 -9.52 -9.85
C SER A 50 13.76 -9.96 -11.23
N PHE A 51 12.49 -9.75 -11.59
CA PHE A 51 11.97 -10.04 -12.92
C PHE A 51 12.54 -9.10 -13.98
N GLN A 52 12.64 -7.79 -13.70
CA GLN A 52 13.30 -6.84 -14.61
C GLN A 52 14.74 -7.22 -14.94
N ARG A 53 15.53 -7.65 -13.93
CA ARG A 53 16.91 -8.12 -14.17
C ARG A 53 17.00 -9.36 -15.07
N GLN A 54 15.92 -10.12 -15.19
CA GLN A 54 15.81 -11.28 -16.08
C GLN A 54 15.19 -10.92 -17.44
N GLY A 55 14.77 -9.67 -17.65
CA GLY A 55 14.05 -9.22 -18.84
C GLY A 55 12.57 -9.63 -18.87
N ASP A 56 12.01 -10.11 -17.76
CA ASP A 56 10.60 -10.51 -17.65
C ASP A 56 9.76 -9.32 -17.14
N PHE A 57 9.49 -8.35 -18.02
CA PHE A 57 8.74 -7.15 -17.65
C PHE A 57 7.26 -7.43 -17.40
N ASP A 58 6.69 -8.47 -17.99
CA ASP A 58 5.30 -8.85 -17.74
C ASP A 58 5.10 -9.35 -16.31
N SER A 59 5.97 -10.25 -15.83
CA SER A 59 5.95 -10.67 -14.43
C SER A 59 6.26 -9.50 -13.47
N ALA A 60 7.14 -8.57 -13.87
CA ALA A 60 7.44 -7.37 -13.09
C ALA A 60 6.22 -6.47 -12.94
N ARG A 61 5.54 -6.11 -14.05
CA ARG A 61 4.29 -5.34 -14.04
C ARG A 61 3.19 -6.04 -13.24
N GLN A 62 3.12 -7.37 -13.31
CA GLN A 62 2.15 -8.13 -12.55
C GLN A 62 2.30 -7.92 -11.04
N GLN A 63 3.53 -7.81 -10.53
CA GLN A 63 3.75 -7.53 -9.09
C GLN A 63 3.08 -6.22 -8.65
N MET A 64 3.15 -5.16 -9.47
CA MET A 64 2.50 -3.88 -9.14
C MET A 64 0.97 -3.96 -9.28
N ARG A 65 0.47 -4.70 -10.28
CA ARG A 65 -0.98 -4.94 -10.44
C ARG A 65 -1.55 -5.70 -9.23
N ASP A 66 -0.82 -6.67 -8.71
CA ASP A 66 -1.23 -7.45 -7.54
C ASP A 66 -1.31 -6.57 -6.28
N VAL A 67 -0.37 -5.64 -6.08
CA VAL A 67 -0.45 -4.63 -5.02
C VAL A 67 -1.70 -3.77 -5.19
N LEU A 68 -1.94 -3.24 -6.38
CA LEU A 68 -3.07 -2.35 -6.68
C LEU A 68 -4.44 -3.02 -6.54
N ALA A 69 -4.51 -4.34 -6.66
CA ALA A 69 -5.74 -5.10 -6.48
C ALA A 69 -6.21 -5.15 -5.02
N VAL A 70 -5.30 -5.03 -4.05
CA VAL A 70 -5.62 -5.24 -2.62
C VAL A 70 -5.29 -4.04 -1.72
N GLU A 71 -4.37 -3.18 -2.14
CA GLU A 71 -3.98 -2.03 -1.32
C GLU A 71 -5.07 -0.97 -1.29
N VAL A 72 -5.37 -0.49 -0.09
CA VAL A 72 -6.40 0.53 0.18
C VAL A 72 -5.78 1.87 0.59
N VAL A 73 -4.57 1.87 1.14
CA VAL A 73 -3.84 3.07 1.56
C VAL A 73 -3.37 3.84 0.32
N PRO A 74 -3.84 5.09 0.12
CA PRO A 74 -3.59 5.85 -1.10
C PRO A 74 -2.10 6.00 -1.44
N TYR A 75 -1.29 6.29 -0.43
CA TYR A 75 0.15 6.46 -0.60
C TYR A 75 0.84 5.23 -1.22
N TYR A 76 0.55 4.03 -0.74
CA TYR A 76 1.17 2.82 -1.29
C TYR A 76 0.60 2.46 -2.67
N ARG A 77 -0.66 2.77 -2.95
CA ARG A 77 -1.24 2.63 -4.30
C ARG A 77 -0.55 3.56 -5.30
N GLU A 78 -0.29 4.80 -4.92
CA GLU A 78 0.40 5.78 -5.75
C GLU A 78 1.80 5.30 -6.14
N LEU A 79 2.59 4.85 -5.16
CA LEU A 79 3.92 4.29 -5.43
C LEU A 79 3.87 3.07 -6.37
N ALA A 80 2.89 2.17 -6.20
CA ALA A 80 2.73 1.03 -7.10
C ALA A 80 2.33 1.47 -8.53
N LEU A 81 1.48 2.49 -8.66
CA LEU A 81 1.11 3.09 -9.96
C LEU A 81 2.30 3.74 -10.64
N GLU A 82 3.14 4.48 -9.91
CA GLU A 82 4.35 5.10 -10.45
C GLU A 82 5.29 4.05 -11.04
N GLN A 83 5.55 2.97 -10.29
CA GLN A 83 6.41 1.88 -10.74
C GLN A 83 5.81 1.15 -11.95
N LEU A 84 4.50 0.88 -11.93
CA LEU A 84 3.81 0.25 -13.06
C LEU A 84 3.88 1.13 -14.31
N SER A 85 3.64 2.44 -14.15
CA SER A 85 3.66 3.41 -15.24
C SER A 85 5.06 3.57 -15.81
N GLY A 86 6.10 3.57 -14.97
CA GLY A 86 7.50 3.65 -15.38
C GLY A 86 7.97 2.45 -16.23
N MET A 87 7.28 1.32 -16.17
CA MET A 87 7.54 0.14 -17.01
C MET A 87 6.73 0.12 -18.32
N SER A 88 5.96 1.16 -18.65
CA SER A 88 5.06 1.16 -19.81
C SER A 88 5.80 1.16 -21.15
N ASP A 89 7.00 1.74 -21.20
CA ASP A 89 7.82 1.85 -22.41
C ASP A 89 8.80 0.68 -22.60
N GLU A 90 8.90 -0.21 -21.61
CA GLU A 90 9.71 -1.43 -21.71
C GLU A 90 8.98 -2.49 -22.55
N PRO A 91 9.68 -3.40 -23.25
CA PRO A 91 9.05 -4.54 -23.91
C PRO A 91 8.43 -5.49 -22.87
#